data_AF-A0A947J231-F1
#
_entry.id   AF-A0A947J231-F1
#
_cell.length_a   1.000
_cell.length_b   1.000
_cell.length_c   1.000
_cell.angle_alpha   90.00
_cell.angle_beta   90.00
_cell.angle_gamma   90.00
#
_symmetry.space_group_name_H-M   'P 1'
#
loop_
_entity.id
_entity.type
_entity.pdbx_description
1 polymer ?
#
loop_
_entity_poly.entity_id
_entity_poly.type
_entity_poly.pdbx_seq_one_letter_code
_entity_poly.pdbx_strand_id
1 'polypeptide(L)' 'MSYILDTNIITAILKDNRKLLRKVQREQFRGNVIFINCISYYEIKRGLIAINALKKLNKFEL' A
#
# COMPACT_ATOMS: atom_id res chain seq x y z
N MET A 1 -12.81 3.36 12.95
CA MET A 1 -12.31 4.54 12.20
C MET A 1 -11.80 4.10 10.84
N SER A 2 -11.74 5.03 9.90
CA SER A 2 -11.20 4.78 8.55
C SER A 2 -9.84 5.47 8.41
N TYR A 3 -8.86 4.77 7.86
CA TYR A 3 -7.55 5.31 7.51
C TYR A 3 -7.40 5.31 6.00
N ILE A 4 -6.91 6.42 5.45
CA ILE A 4 -6.48 6.50 4.06
C ILE A 4 -4.95 6.46 4.09
N LEU A 5 -4.35 5.51 3.37
CA LEU A 5 -2.91 5.42 3.27
C LEU A 5 -2.38 6.48 2.29
N ASP A 6 -1.36 7.20 2.72
CA ASP A 6 -0.56 8.05 1.85
C ASP A 6 0.31 7.21 0.91
N THR A 7 0.66 7.77 -0.25
CA THR A 7 1.51 7.15 -1.27
C THR A 7 2.86 6.69 -0.68
N ASN A 8 3.44 7.41 0.29
CA ASN A 8 4.69 7.01 0.94
C ASN A 8 4.54 5.77 1.83
N ILE A 9 3.41 5.62 2.52
CA ILE A 9 3.13 4.45 3.36
C ILE A 9 2.95 3.21 2.49
N ILE A 10 2.23 3.34 1.38
CA ILE A 10 2.05 2.26 0.40
C ILE A 10 3.41 1.85 -0.17
N THR A 11 4.22 2.82 -0.58
CA THR A 11 5.59 2.58 -1.08
C THR A 11 6.46 1.86 -0.07
N ALA A 12 6.39 2.24 1.22
CA ALA A 12 7.15 1.58 2.27
C ALA A 12 6.69 0.13 2.52
N ILE A 13 5.38 -0.14 2.44
CA ILE A 13 4.83 -1.51 2.54
C ILE A 13 5.29 -2.36 1.35
N LEU A 14 5.30 -1.82 0.13
CA LEU A 14 5.83 -2.49 -1.07
C LEU A 14 7.35 -2.76 -1.00
N LYS A 15 8.06 -2.05 -0.14
CA LYS A 15 9.48 -2.29 0.20
C LYS A 15 9.65 -3.20 1.43
N ASP A 16 8.60 -3.94 1.81
CA ASP A 16 8.59 -4.89 2.92
C ASP A 16 8.95 -4.28 4.28
N ASN A 17 8.53 -3.03 4.51
CA ASN A 17 8.67 -2.40 5.83
C ASN A 17 7.78 -3.10 6.87
N ARG A 18 8.35 -4.09 7.57
CA ARG A 18 7.65 -4.93 8.55
C ARG A 18 7.01 -4.14 9.69
N LYS A 19 7.62 -3.03 10.11
CA LYS A 19 7.08 -2.18 11.19
C LYS A 19 5.75 -1.55 10.76
N LEU A 20 5.69 -1.02 9.54
CA LEU A 20 4.47 -0.44 8.99
C LEU A 20 3.42 -1.50 8.68
N LEU A 21 3.82 -2.64 8.11
CA LEU A 21 2.90 -3.75 7.83
C LEU A 21 2.20 -4.22 9.11
N ARG A 22 2.96 -4.45 10.19
CA ARG A 22 2.40 -4.83 11.50
C ARG A 22 1.46 -3.76 12.06
N LYS A 23 1.76 -2.46 11.84
CA LYS A 23 0.89 -1.37 12.28
C LYS A 23 -0.45 -1.41 11.53
N VAL A 24 -0.42 -1.55 10.21
CA VAL A 24 -1.64 -1.64 9.38
C VAL A 24 -2.48 -2.85 9.78
N GLN A 25 -1.86 -4.03 9.91
CA GLN A 25 -2.53 -5.26 10.35
C GLN A 25 -3.16 -5.10 11.74
N ARG A 26 -2.46 -4.45 12.68
CA ARG A 26 -3.00 -4.20 14.02
C ARG A 26 -4.22 -3.29 14.00
N GLU A 27 -4.22 -2.25 13.17
CA GLU A 27 -5.39 -1.38 13.05
C GLU A 27 -6.56 -2.10 12.37
N GLN A 28 -6.30 -2.96 11.36
CA GLN A 28 -7.32 -3.83 10.80
C GLN A 28 -7.91 -4.78 11.85
N PHE A 29 -7.06 -5.39 12.69
CA PHE A 29 -7.50 -6.27 13.78
C PHE A 29 -8.35 -5.55 14.83
N ARG A 30 -8.16 -4.23 15.01
CA ARG A 30 -8.99 -3.38 15.88
C ARG A 30 -10.34 -3.01 15.25
N GLY A 31 -10.68 -3.54 14.07
CA GLY A 31 -11.91 -3.23 13.36
C GLY A 31 -11.86 -1.90 12.59
N ASN A 32 -10.67 -1.30 12.43
CA ASN A 32 -10.53 -0.11 11.60
C ASN A 32 -10.41 -0.49 10.13
N VAL A 33 -11.00 0.32 9.26
CA VAL A 33 -10.95 0.11 7.82
C VAL A 33 -9.75 0.85 7.24
N ILE A 34 -8.97 0.18 6.40
CA ILE A 34 -7.81 0.75 5.71
C ILE A 34 -8.17 0.88 4.24
N PHE A 35 -8.03 2.09 3.69
CA PHE A 35 -8.27 2.38 2.29
C PHE A 35 -7.01 2.92 1.61
N ILE A 36 -6.94 2.70 0.30
CA ILE A 36 -6.05 3.43 -0.60
C ILE A 36 -6.97 4.29 -1.46
N ASN A 37 -6.68 5.59 -1.56
CA ASN A 37 -7.45 6.46 -2.46
C ASN A 37 -7.07 6.18 -3.92
N CYS A 38 -7.97 6.49 -4.86
CA CYS A 38 -7.78 6.19 -6.27
C CYS A 38 -6.55 6.88 -6.90
N ILE A 39 -6.20 8.08 -6.42
CA ILE A 39 -5.02 8.83 -6.91
C ILE A 39 -3.74 8.12 -6.49
N SER A 40 -3.58 7.79 -5.21
CA SER A 40 -2.43 7.03 -4.71
C SER A 40 -2.35 5.64 -5.35
N TYR A 41 -3.49 4.98 -5.60
CA TYR A 41 -3.50 3.72 -6.35
C TYR A 41 -2.93 3.88 -7.76
N TYR A 42 -3.39 4.90 -8.48
CA TYR A 42 -2.91 5.21 -9.84
C TYR A 42 -1.42 5.57 -9.86
N GLU A 43 -0.95 6.41 -8.93
CA GLU A 43 0.46 6.81 -8.80
C GLU A 43 1.39 5.61 -8.60
N ILE A 44 1.00 4.69 -7.72
CA ILE A 44 1.77 3.48 -7.44
C ILE A 44 1.78 2.56 -8.67
N LYS A 45 0.60 2.28 -9.25
CA LYS A 45 0.49 1.41 -10.43
C LYS A 45 1.32 1.93 -11.60
N ARG A 46 1.15 3.20 -11.97
CA ARG A 46 1.90 3.81 -13.08
C ARG A 46 3.41 3.84 -12.79
N GLY A 47 3.80 4.10 -11.54
CA GLY A 47 5.20 4.13 -11.14
C GLY A 47 5.87 2.77 -11.27
N LEU A 48 5.19 1.69 -10.86
CA LEU A 48 5.67 0.32 -10.98
C LEU A 48 5.81 -0.13 -12.45
N ILE A 49 4.85 0.25 -13.31
CA ILE A 49 4.91 -0.02 -14.76
C ILE A 49 6.09 0.72 -15.38
N ALA A 50 6.29 2.01 -15.06
CA ALA A 50 7.35 2.84 -15.64
C ALA A 50 8.76 2.30 -15.35
N ILE A 51 8.97 1.62 -14.23
CA ILE A 51 10.25 1.01 -13.86
C ILE A 51 10.33 -0.50 -14.15
N ASN A 52 9.35 -1.06 -14.86
CA ASN A 52 9.22 -2.48 -15.17
C ASN A 52 9.28 -3.41 -13.92
N ALA A 53 8.73 -2.96 -12.78
CA ALA A 53 8.74 -3.70 -11.52
C ALA A 53 7.56 -4.69 -11.41
N LEU A 54 7.43 -5.61 -12.38
CA LEU A 54 6.30 -6.53 -12.51
C LEU A 54 6.01 -7.36 -11.26
N LYS A 55 7.05 -7.83 -10.53
CA LYS A 55 6.86 -8.57 -9.26
C LYS A 55 6.16 -7.75 -8.19
N LYS A 56 6.49 -6.46 -8.09
CA LYS A 56 5.87 -5.54 -7.11
C LYS A 56 4.48 -5.12 -7.58
N LEU A 57 4.26 -4.99 -8.88
CA LEU A 57 2.95 -4.72 -9.45
C LEU A 57 1.97 -5.86 -9.15
N ASN A 58 2.37 -7.11 -9.38
CA ASN A 58 1.54 -8.28 -9.04
C ASN A 58 1.21 -8.31 -7.55
N LYS A 59 2.16 -8.01 -6.67
CA LYS A 59 1.92 -7.93 -5.21
C LYS A 59 1.00 -6.76 -4.81
N PHE A 60 0.93 -5.72 -5.63
CA PHE A 60 0.10 -4.54 -5.35
C PHE A 60 -1.35 -4.72 -5.82
N GLU A 61 -1.58 -5.52 -6.86
CA GLU A 61 -2.91 -5.75 -7.44
C GLU A 61 -3.66 -6.97 -6.90
N LEU A 62 -2.95 -7.92 -6.27
CA LEU A 62 -3.51 -9.10 -5.57
C LEU A 62 -4.03 -8.74 -4.17
#